data_AF-W5WAY6-F1
#
_entry.id   AF-W5WAY6-F1
#
_cell.length_a   1.000
_cell.length_b   1.000
_cell.length_c   1.000
_cell.angle_alpha   90.00
_cell.angle_beta   90.00
_cell.angle_gamma   90.00
#
_symmetry.space_group_name_H-M   'P 1'
#
loop_
_entity.id
_entity.type
_entity.pdbx_description
1 polymer ?
#
loop_
_entity_poly.entity_id
_entity_poly.type
_entity_poly.pdbx_seq_one_letter_code
_entity_poly.pdbx_strand_id
1 'polypeptide(L)'
;MTTPENTTNRDPLLHFLAARADPGSDRYITNMEAQGQREFVASEVIPTDIRGGTEESLIGLGFTLGPAVDGDPLFQYARLPAGWSKQSNGHGVWSDIIDEHGRKRCAVFYKAAFYDRRASLRIISLQSYAWSTCKDGQPLLLDGTWATLDALINVLKLLERQEAEEARYWRLSDHALSGEFEAQHEADRALFAIARAKVELMADEVAQ
;
A
#
# COMPACT_ATOMS: atom_id res chain seq x y z
N MET A 1 10.70 19.64 -12.13
CA MET A 1 10.22 18.52 -11.31
C MET A 1 9.01 19.01 -10.55
N THR A 2 7.91 18.25 -10.58
CA THR A 2 6.64 18.65 -9.93
C THR A 2 6.56 18.04 -8.53
N THR A 3 6.06 18.81 -7.57
CA THR A 3 5.81 18.39 -6.18
C THR A 3 4.37 18.72 -5.81
N PRO A 4 3.73 17.97 -4.89
CA PRO A 4 2.45 18.37 -4.34
C PRO A 4 2.50 19.75 -3.69
N GLU A 5 1.38 20.45 -3.65
CA GLU A 5 1.29 21.73 -2.95
C GLU A 5 1.53 21.53 -1.46
N ASN A 6 2.40 22.37 -0.87
CA ASN A 6 2.50 22.49 0.57
C ASN A 6 1.33 23.34 1.08
N THR A 7 0.19 22.69 1.34
CA THR A 7 -1.04 23.34 1.80
C THR A 7 -0.91 24.03 3.15
N THR A 8 0.11 23.71 3.96
CA THR A 8 0.40 24.44 5.20
C THR A 8 0.86 25.88 4.93
N ASN A 9 1.43 26.15 3.75
CA ASN A 9 1.87 27.49 3.35
C ASN A 9 0.77 28.31 2.66
N ARG A 10 -0.43 27.73 2.45
CA ARG A 10 -1.55 28.46 1.87
C ARG A 10 -2.07 29.48 2.88
N ASP A 11 -2.49 30.64 2.38
CA ASP A 11 -3.01 31.73 3.23
C ASP A 11 -4.15 31.22 4.15
N PRO A 12 -4.04 31.38 5.48
CA PRO A 12 -5.09 31.00 6.41
C PRO A 12 -6.47 31.59 6.10
N LEU A 13 -6.54 32.80 5.52
CA LEU A 13 -7.81 33.39 5.08
C LEU A 13 -8.47 32.59 3.97
N LEU A 14 -7.70 31.97 3.07
CA LEU A 14 -8.25 31.11 2.02
C LEU A 14 -8.82 29.82 2.62
N HIS A 15 -8.18 29.25 3.65
CA HIS A 15 -8.73 28.10 4.38
C HIS A 15 -10.05 28.47 5.07
N PHE A 16 -10.10 29.61 5.74
CA PHE A 16 -11.30 30.09 6.42
C PHE A 16 -12.45 30.36 5.45
N LEU A 17 -12.19 31.10 4.36
CA LEU A 17 -13.19 31.42 3.36
C LEU A 17 -13.73 30.17 2.66
N ALA A 18 -12.85 29.23 2.30
CA ALA A 18 -13.25 28.00 1.65
C ALA A 18 -14.04 27.07 2.58
N ALA A 19 -13.64 26.95 3.85
CA ALA A 19 -14.41 26.21 4.85
C ALA A 19 -15.81 26.82 5.08
N ARG A 20 -15.94 28.16 5.07
CA ARG A 20 -17.23 28.85 5.24
C ARG A 20 -18.12 28.74 4.00
N ALA A 21 -17.53 28.69 2.81
CA ALA A 21 -18.26 28.53 1.55
C ALA A 21 -18.77 27.10 1.35
N ASP A 22 -18.30 26.14 2.15
CA ASP A 22 -18.69 24.74 2.05
C ASP A 22 -19.84 24.38 3.03
N PRO A 23 -21.05 24.03 2.56
CA PRO A 23 -22.16 23.62 3.42
C PRO A 23 -21.94 22.31 4.20
N GLY A 24 -20.83 21.59 3.98
CA GLY A 24 -20.37 20.51 4.84
C GLY A 24 -18.94 20.76 5.28
N SER A 25 -18.68 20.76 6.59
CA SER A 25 -17.35 21.05 7.19
C SER A 25 -16.21 20.21 6.62
N ASP A 26 -16.53 19.00 6.13
CA ASP A 26 -15.52 18.01 5.77
C ASP A 26 -15.17 18.05 4.27
N ARG A 27 -16.06 18.57 3.42
CA ARG A 27 -15.89 18.48 1.96
C ARG A 27 -14.71 19.31 1.47
N TYR A 28 -14.42 20.45 2.09
CA TYR A 28 -13.21 21.23 1.78
C TYR A 28 -11.93 20.43 2.04
N ILE A 29 -11.88 19.72 3.17
CA ILE A 29 -10.72 18.89 3.54
C ILE A 29 -10.61 17.66 2.64
N THR A 30 -11.71 16.97 2.38
CA THR A 30 -11.72 15.81 1.46
C THR A 30 -11.29 16.20 0.05
N ASN A 31 -11.72 17.37 -0.45
CA ASN A 31 -11.30 17.88 -1.76
C ASN A 31 -9.80 18.21 -1.78
N MET A 32 -9.28 18.79 -0.70
CA MET A 32 -7.86 19.08 -0.55
C MET A 32 -7.02 17.79 -0.53
N GLU A 33 -7.46 16.78 0.23
CA GLU A 33 -6.83 15.47 0.27
C GLU A 33 -6.82 14.79 -1.10
N ALA A 34 -7.97 14.73 -1.77
CA ALA A 34 -8.07 14.15 -3.11
C ALA A 34 -7.24 14.91 -4.15
N GLN A 35 -7.12 16.24 -4.03
CA GLN A 35 -6.25 17.04 -4.88
C GLN A 35 -4.78 16.73 -4.62
N GLY A 36 -4.35 16.71 -3.36
CA GLY A 36 -2.98 16.35 -2.99
C GLY A 36 -2.60 14.94 -3.45
N GLN A 37 -3.53 13.98 -3.40
CA GLN A 37 -3.32 12.65 -3.97
C GLN A 37 -3.08 12.69 -5.48
N ARG A 38 -3.90 13.43 -6.24
CA ARG A 38 -3.71 13.59 -7.70
C ARG A 38 -2.36 14.21 -8.03
N GLU A 39 -1.97 15.24 -7.28
CA GLU A 39 -0.67 15.89 -7.42
C GLU A 39 0.47 14.92 -7.08
N PHE A 40 0.32 14.13 -6.01
CA PHE A 40 1.30 13.10 -5.64
C PHE A 40 1.46 12.04 -6.74
N VAL A 41 0.36 11.56 -7.32
CA VAL A 41 0.42 10.57 -8.42
C VAL A 41 1.18 11.15 -9.63
N ALA A 42 0.98 12.44 -9.93
CA ALA A 42 1.64 13.12 -11.04
C ALA A 42 3.03 13.71 -10.73
N SER A 43 3.52 13.59 -9.50
CA SER A 43 4.79 14.20 -9.06
C SER A 43 6.02 13.34 -9.37
N GLU A 44 7.21 13.88 -9.13
CA GLU A 44 8.48 13.13 -9.17
C GLU A 44 9.07 12.92 -7.77
N VAL A 45 8.20 12.91 -6.75
CA VAL A 45 8.61 12.77 -5.35
C VAL A 45 8.01 11.53 -4.70
N ILE A 46 8.66 11.09 -3.63
CA ILE A 46 8.16 10.10 -2.67
C ILE A 46 8.25 10.68 -1.24
N PRO A 47 7.47 10.16 -0.29
CA PRO A 47 7.60 10.53 1.12
C PRO A 47 8.99 10.22 1.69
N THR A 48 9.45 11.04 2.63
CA THR A 48 10.69 10.81 3.41
C THR A 48 10.49 9.86 4.60
N ASP A 49 9.28 9.77 5.17
CA ASP A 49 8.92 8.77 6.19
C ASP A 49 8.73 7.38 5.54
N ILE A 50 9.76 6.53 5.61
CA ILE A 50 9.75 5.16 5.10
C ILE A 50 9.40 4.19 6.24
N ARG A 51 8.36 3.39 6.04
CA ARG A 51 7.84 2.40 7.00
C ARG A 51 8.02 0.98 6.48
N GLY A 52 8.45 0.09 7.37
CA GLY A 52 8.66 -1.33 7.02
C GLY A 52 9.86 -1.57 6.10
N GLY A 53 10.79 -0.61 6.02
CA GLY A 53 12.04 -0.71 5.27
C GLY A 53 12.89 0.55 5.46
N THR A 54 13.92 0.70 4.64
CA THR A 54 14.88 1.81 4.68
C THR A 54 15.08 2.43 3.29
N GLU A 55 15.84 3.52 3.20
CA GLU A 55 16.27 4.06 1.90
C GLU A 55 17.05 3.04 1.08
N GLU A 56 17.92 2.24 1.73
CA GLU A 56 18.65 1.16 1.06
C GLU A 56 17.71 0.10 0.51
N SER A 57 16.57 -0.13 1.17
CA SER A 57 15.54 -1.04 0.66
C SER A 57 14.92 -0.49 -0.63
N LEU A 58 14.65 0.81 -0.71
CA LEU A 58 14.15 1.44 -1.94
C LEU A 58 15.19 1.42 -3.06
N ILE A 59 16.46 1.71 -2.74
CA ILE A 59 17.57 1.62 -3.71
C ILE A 59 17.70 0.18 -4.21
N GLY A 60 17.59 -0.81 -3.32
CA GLY A 60 17.58 -2.23 -3.69
C GLY A 60 16.42 -2.65 -4.59
N LEU A 61 15.29 -1.92 -4.53
CA LEU A 61 14.16 -2.07 -5.47
C LEU A 61 14.37 -1.32 -6.80
N GLY A 62 15.46 -0.56 -6.93
CA GLY A 62 15.81 0.19 -8.15
C GLY A 62 15.40 1.66 -8.15
N PHE A 63 14.95 2.22 -7.01
CA PHE A 63 14.68 3.65 -6.91
C PHE A 63 16.00 4.43 -7.00
N THR A 64 15.96 5.58 -7.67
CA THR A 64 17.03 6.58 -7.56
C THR A 64 16.54 7.72 -6.67
N LEU A 65 17.11 7.84 -5.47
CA LEU A 65 16.74 8.87 -4.49
C LEU A 65 17.54 10.16 -4.72
N GLY A 66 16.87 11.30 -4.57
CA GLY A 66 17.42 12.65 -4.66
C GLY A 66 17.25 13.41 -3.34
N PRO A 67 17.56 14.71 -3.32
CA PRO A 67 17.45 15.53 -2.12
C PRO A 67 15.98 15.71 -1.69
N ALA A 68 15.79 16.07 -0.42
CA ALA A 68 14.53 16.57 0.10
C ALA A 68 14.07 17.80 -0.70
N VAL A 69 12.76 17.98 -0.83
CA VAL A 69 12.16 19.14 -1.50
C VAL A 69 12.37 20.39 -0.64
N ASP A 70 12.89 21.46 -1.24
CA ASP A 70 13.08 22.72 -0.54
C ASP A 70 11.74 23.30 -0.06
N GLY A 71 11.68 23.75 1.19
CA GLY A 71 10.44 24.20 1.84
C GLY A 71 9.40 23.09 2.11
N ASP A 72 9.71 21.83 1.82
CA ASP A 72 8.81 20.70 2.06
C ASP A 72 9.56 19.38 2.40
N PRO A 73 9.96 19.19 3.67
CA PRO A 73 10.71 18.00 4.09
C PRO A 73 9.87 16.71 4.13
N LEU A 74 8.55 16.76 3.87
CA LEU A 74 7.73 15.54 3.77
C LEU A 74 8.08 14.71 2.55
N PHE A 75 8.69 15.34 1.54
CA PHE A 75 8.97 14.73 0.25
C PHE A 75 10.44 14.86 -0.12
N GLN A 76 10.91 13.86 -0.86
CA GLN A 76 12.19 13.91 -1.55
C GLN A 76 12.00 13.51 -3.01
N TYR A 77 12.85 14.05 -3.88
CA TYR A 77 12.84 13.65 -5.28
C TYR A 77 13.23 12.18 -5.41
N ALA A 78 12.54 11.45 -6.27
CA ALA A 78 12.92 10.08 -6.60
C ALA A 78 12.49 9.71 -8.02
N ARG A 79 13.33 8.93 -8.70
CA ARG A 79 12.93 8.26 -9.94
C ARG A 79 12.54 6.82 -9.61
N LEU A 80 11.36 6.45 -10.07
CA LEU A 80 10.89 5.06 -9.99
C LEU A 80 11.71 4.17 -10.96
N PRO A 81 11.81 2.87 -10.68
CA PRO A 81 12.37 1.92 -11.63
C PRO A 81 11.63 1.95 -12.98
N ALA A 82 12.29 1.49 -14.04
CA ALA A 82 11.67 1.46 -15.37
C ALA A 82 10.40 0.61 -15.38
N GLY A 83 9.32 1.13 -15.97
CA GLY A 83 8.02 0.47 -16.03
C GLY A 83 7.16 0.61 -14.77
N TRP A 84 7.69 1.17 -13.67
CA TRP A 84 6.92 1.41 -12.46
C TRP A 84 6.10 2.70 -12.57
N SER A 85 4.96 2.73 -11.88
CA SER A 85 4.04 3.87 -11.90
C SER A 85 3.38 4.11 -10.55
N LYS A 86 2.87 5.33 -10.35
CA LYS A 86 2.01 5.70 -9.23
C LYS A 86 0.55 5.66 -9.67
N GLN A 87 -0.33 5.18 -8.81
CA GLN A 87 -1.78 5.20 -9.04
C GLN A 87 -2.56 5.55 -7.78
N SER A 88 -3.71 6.20 -7.95
CA SER A 88 -4.71 6.33 -6.88
C SER A 88 -5.35 4.97 -6.62
N ASN A 89 -5.65 4.67 -5.35
CA ASN A 89 -6.34 3.42 -4.97
C ASN A 89 -7.82 3.63 -4.61
N GLY A 90 -8.41 4.77 -4.99
CA GLY A 90 -9.80 5.10 -4.69
C GLY A 90 -10.06 5.69 -3.30
N HIS A 91 -9.09 5.63 -2.38
CA HIS A 91 -9.14 6.40 -1.13
C HIS A 91 -8.42 7.72 -1.29
N GLY A 92 -9.03 8.85 -0.92
CA GLY A 92 -8.52 10.21 -1.19
C GLY A 92 -7.15 10.55 -0.58
N VAL A 93 -6.57 9.68 0.24
CA VAL A 93 -5.26 9.87 0.89
C VAL A 93 -4.27 8.73 0.64
N TRP A 94 -4.65 7.69 -0.11
CA TRP A 94 -3.77 6.54 -0.35
C TRP A 94 -3.46 6.37 -1.83
N SER A 95 -2.20 6.14 -2.16
CA SER A 95 -1.75 5.83 -3.51
C SER A 95 -0.90 4.57 -3.47
N ASP A 96 -0.79 3.89 -4.60
CA ASP A 96 0.04 2.71 -4.74
C ASP A 96 1.16 2.98 -5.74
N ILE A 97 2.34 2.42 -5.48
CA ILE A 97 3.41 2.30 -6.47
C ILE A 97 3.38 0.88 -7.00
N ILE A 98 3.14 0.77 -8.30
CA ILE A 98 2.95 -0.49 -9.02
C ILE A 98 4.18 -0.73 -9.91
N ASP A 99 4.66 -1.97 -9.93
CA ASP A 99 5.77 -2.35 -10.80
C ASP A 99 5.33 -2.63 -12.24
N GLU A 100 6.31 -2.93 -13.09
CA GLU A 100 6.11 -3.22 -14.52
C GLU A 100 5.21 -4.42 -14.80
N HIS A 101 4.99 -5.28 -13.81
CA HIS A 101 4.12 -6.45 -13.88
C HIS A 101 2.72 -6.17 -13.33
N GLY A 102 2.42 -4.94 -12.88
CA GLY A 102 1.12 -4.62 -12.29
C GLY A 102 1.00 -4.97 -10.81
N ARG A 103 2.11 -5.26 -10.10
CA ARG A 103 2.08 -5.64 -8.69
C ARG A 103 2.34 -4.44 -7.79
N LYS A 104 1.62 -4.40 -6.68
CA LYS A 104 1.80 -3.36 -5.67
C LYS A 104 3.09 -3.58 -4.88
N ARG A 105 4.03 -2.63 -4.98
CA ARG A 105 5.34 -2.67 -4.32
C ARG A 105 5.48 -1.67 -3.19
N CYS A 106 4.77 -0.56 -3.27
CA CYS A 106 4.66 0.37 -2.14
C CYS A 106 3.21 0.84 -1.98
N ALA A 107 2.83 1.09 -0.74
CA ALA A 107 1.65 1.89 -0.41
C ALA A 107 2.12 3.24 0.11
N VAL A 108 1.53 4.31 -0.41
CA VAL A 108 1.83 5.69 0.00
C VAL A 108 0.59 6.28 0.64
N PHE A 109 0.75 6.74 1.87
CA PHE A 109 -0.22 7.58 2.54
C PHE A 109 0.20 9.03 2.38
N TYR A 110 -0.69 9.88 1.89
CA TYR A 110 -0.51 11.32 1.87
C TYR A 110 -1.81 12.03 2.22
N LYS A 111 -1.78 12.71 3.37
CA LYS A 111 -2.86 13.58 3.82
C LYS A 111 -2.44 15.03 3.55
N ALA A 112 -3.16 15.69 2.64
CA ALA A 112 -2.88 17.07 2.23
C ALA A 112 -3.60 18.13 3.08
N ALA A 113 -4.31 17.75 4.14
CA ALA A 113 -4.98 18.70 5.02
C ALA A 113 -3.98 19.65 5.70
N PHE A 114 -4.17 20.97 5.58
CA PHE A 114 -3.21 21.99 6.00
C PHE A 114 -2.80 21.94 7.49
N TYR A 115 -3.68 21.46 8.37
CA TYR A 115 -3.47 21.41 9.83
C TYR A 115 -2.87 20.09 10.35
N ASP A 116 -2.83 19.04 9.52
CA ASP A 116 -2.30 17.70 9.86
C ASP A 116 -1.73 17.07 8.59
N ARG A 117 -0.82 17.82 7.92
CA ARG A 117 -0.21 17.40 6.67
C ARG A 117 0.85 16.34 6.98
N ARG A 118 0.74 15.17 6.36
CA ARG A 118 1.63 14.03 6.62
C ARG A 118 1.72 13.11 5.42
N ALA A 119 2.90 12.58 5.18
CA ALA A 119 3.16 11.63 4.12
C ALA A 119 4.01 10.48 4.66
N SER A 120 3.74 9.24 4.23
CA SER A 120 4.58 8.08 4.54
C SER A 120 4.52 7.06 3.42
N LEU A 121 5.62 6.37 3.18
CA LEU A 121 5.72 5.27 2.23
C LEU A 121 5.91 3.97 2.99
N ARG A 122 5.15 2.94 2.65
CA ARG A 122 5.35 1.57 3.15
C ARG A 122 5.79 0.66 2.01
N ILE A 123 6.92 -0.03 2.19
CA ILE A 123 7.33 -1.11 1.27
C ILE A 123 6.46 -2.33 1.56
N ILE A 124 5.90 -2.93 0.51
CA ILE A 124 5.04 -4.11 0.60
C ILE A 124 5.92 -5.36 0.56
N SER A 125 5.85 -6.17 1.62
CA SER A 125 6.51 -7.47 1.67
C SER A 125 5.80 -8.48 0.77
N LEU A 126 6.48 -9.56 0.38
CA LEU A 126 5.86 -10.63 -0.38
C LEU A 126 4.65 -11.23 0.35
N GLN A 127 4.72 -11.32 1.68
CA GLN A 127 3.60 -11.78 2.52
C GLN A 127 2.41 -10.83 2.45
N SER A 128 2.62 -9.52 2.61
CA SER A 128 1.54 -8.54 2.51
C SER A 128 0.93 -8.51 1.11
N TYR A 129 1.76 -8.63 0.06
CA TYR A 129 1.30 -8.77 -1.32
C TYR A 129 0.41 -10.00 -1.49
N ALA A 130 0.90 -11.19 -1.09
CA ALA A 130 0.14 -12.42 -1.23
C ALA A 130 -1.19 -12.37 -0.47
N TRP A 131 -1.16 -11.85 0.77
CA TRP A 131 -2.35 -11.67 1.59
C TRP A 131 -3.39 -10.78 0.90
N SER A 132 -3.00 -9.56 0.49
CA SER A 132 -3.95 -8.62 -0.14
C SER A 132 -4.46 -9.14 -1.47
N THR A 133 -3.58 -9.68 -2.32
CA THR A 133 -3.96 -10.17 -3.64
C THR A 133 -4.95 -11.33 -3.56
N CYS A 134 -4.76 -12.26 -2.62
CA CYS A 134 -5.74 -13.33 -2.41
C CYS A 134 -7.07 -12.79 -1.88
N LYS A 135 -7.03 -11.88 -0.89
CA LYS A 135 -8.22 -11.26 -0.29
C LYS A 135 -9.06 -10.47 -1.30
N ASP A 136 -8.38 -9.79 -2.22
CA ASP A 136 -9.00 -9.01 -3.29
C ASP A 136 -9.47 -9.89 -4.46
N GLY A 137 -9.28 -11.22 -4.38
CA GLY A 137 -9.64 -12.17 -5.42
C GLY A 137 -8.83 -12.03 -6.71
N GLN A 138 -7.66 -11.38 -6.63
CA GLN A 138 -6.78 -11.14 -7.77
C GLN A 138 -5.80 -12.31 -7.96
N PRO A 139 -5.33 -12.56 -9.20
CA PRO A 139 -4.31 -13.57 -9.43
C PRO A 139 -2.97 -13.14 -8.84
N LEU A 140 -2.25 -14.10 -8.22
CA LEU A 140 -0.86 -13.90 -7.82
C LEU A 140 0.02 -13.85 -9.07
N LEU A 141 0.78 -12.78 -9.19
CA LEU A 141 1.69 -12.54 -10.30
C LEU A 141 3.10 -12.86 -9.86
N LEU A 142 3.70 -13.83 -10.53
CA LEU A 142 5.04 -14.30 -10.24
C LEU A 142 6.07 -13.47 -11.02
N ASP A 143 7.27 -13.40 -10.47
CA ASP A 143 8.48 -13.11 -11.25
C ASP A 143 9.58 -14.11 -10.89
N GLY A 144 10.66 -14.11 -11.65
CA GLY A 144 11.83 -14.94 -11.36
C GLY A 144 12.74 -14.40 -10.25
N THR A 145 12.34 -13.37 -9.51
CA THR A 145 13.26 -12.56 -8.69
C THR A 145 12.75 -12.28 -7.27
N TRP A 146 11.59 -11.64 -7.12
CA TRP A 146 10.97 -11.28 -5.86
C TRP A 146 9.78 -12.20 -5.48
N ALA A 147 8.85 -12.41 -6.40
CA ALA A 147 7.67 -13.28 -6.25
C ALA A 147 7.90 -14.61 -6.99
N THR A 148 8.98 -15.31 -6.62
CA THR A 148 9.29 -16.64 -7.16
C THR A 148 8.27 -17.67 -6.71
N LEU A 149 8.17 -18.79 -7.44
CA LEU A 149 7.32 -19.94 -7.08
C LEU A 149 7.58 -20.38 -5.62
N ASP A 150 8.84 -20.66 -5.28
CA ASP A 150 9.22 -21.12 -3.94
C ASP A 150 8.91 -20.08 -2.86
N ALA A 151 9.19 -18.81 -3.12
CA ALA A 151 8.95 -17.74 -2.16
C ALA A 151 7.44 -17.58 -1.89
N LEU A 152 6.62 -17.61 -2.94
CA LEU A 152 5.16 -17.53 -2.81
C LEU A 152 4.59 -18.77 -2.09
N ILE A 153 5.03 -19.97 -2.43
CA ILE A 153 4.60 -21.20 -1.73
C ILE A 153 4.92 -21.11 -0.24
N ASN A 154 6.12 -20.66 0.12
CA ASN A 154 6.54 -20.53 1.52
C ASN A 154 5.72 -19.48 2.26
N VAL A 155 5.47 -18.33 1.62
CA VAL A 155 4.60 -17.27 2.17
C VAL A 155 3.17 -17.76 2.37
N LEU A 156 2.60 -18.49 1.41
CA LEU A 156 1.23 -18.99 1.52
C LEU A 156 1.11 -20.05 2.63
N LYS A 157 2.11 -20.93 2.80
CA LYS A 157 2.19 -21.84 3.95
C LYS A 157 2.25 -21.10 5.29
N LEU A 158 2.97 -19.99 5.35
CA LEU A 158 3.03 -19.14 6.54
C LEU A 158 1.67 -18.52 6.83
N LEU A 159 1.00 -17.94 5.84
CA LEU A 159 -0.33 -17.36 5.98
C LEU A 159 -1.37 -18.41 6.41
N GLU A 160 -1.39 -19.59 5.78
CA GLU A 160 -2.24 -20.71 6.19
C GLU A 160 -2.06 -21.07 7.67
N ARG A 161 -0.82 -21.07 8.16
CA ARG A 161 -0.52 -21.35 9.57
C ARG A 161 -1.03 -20.25 10.50
N GLN A 162 -0.78 -18.99 10.15
CA GLN A 162 -1.22 -17.84 10.94
C GLN A 162 -2.75 -17.83 11.08
N GLU A 163 -3.47 -18.01 9.99
CA GLU A 163 -4.94 -18.08 10.03
C GLU A 163 -5.45 -19.29 10.82
N ALA A 164 -4.74 -20.43 10.79
CA ALA A 164 -5.08 -21.58 11.64
C ALA A 164 -4.88 -21.28 13.14
N GLU A 165 -3.85 -20.54 13.49
CA GLU A 165 -3.55 -20.12 14.87
C GLU A 165 -4.58 -19.10 15.36
N GLU A 166 -4.95 -18.11 14.54
CA GLU A 166 -5.98 -17.13 14.85
C GLU A 166 -7.36 -17.78 14.99
N ALA A 167 -7.76 -18.67 14.06
CA ALA A 167 -9.01 -19.43 14.18
C ALA A 167 -9.06 -20.22 15.50
N ARG A 168 -7.93 -20.84 15.88
CA ARG A 168 -7.81 -21.56 17.16
C ARG A 168 -7.92 -20.62 18.35
N TYR A 169 -7.32 -19.44 18.30
CA TYR A 169 -7.42 -18.44 19.35
C TYR A 169 -8.89 -18.02 19.55
N TRP A 170 -9.57 -17.68 18.46
CA TRP A 170 -10.97 -17.24 18.52
C TRP A 170 -11.90 -18.34 19.00
N ARG A 171 -11.71 -19.59 18.58
CA ARG A 171 -12.47 -20.75 19.09
C ARG A 171 -12.44 -20.88 20.61
N LEU A 172 -11.32 -20.51 21.23
CA LEU A 172 -11.11 -20.60 22.68
C LEU A 172 -11.46 -19.30 23.42
N SER A 173 -11.80 -18.25 22.68
CA SER A 173 -12.10 -16.94 23.24
C SER A 173 -13.55 -16.86 23.74
N ASP A 174 -13.74 -16.28 24.92
CA ASP A 174 -15.06 -16.02 25.52
C ASP A 174 -15.68 -14.71 25.00
N HIS A 175 -15.25 -14.25 23.83
CA HIS A 175 -15.78 -13.05 23.20
C HIS A 175 -17.09 -13.35 22.49
N ALA A 176 -18.08 -12.45 22.58
CA ALA A 176 -19.41 -12.63 21.99
C ALA A 176 -19.40 -12.87 20.45
N LEU A 177 -18.33 -12.46 19.77
CA LEU A 177 -18.13 -12.61 18.33
C LEU A 177 -17.12 -13.71 17.96
N SER A 178 -16.70 -14.54 18.92
CA SER A 178 -15.65 -15.55 18.70
C SER A 178 -15.92 -16.47 17.52
N GLY A 179 -17.16 -16.94 17.35
CA GLY A 179 -17.55 -17.80 16.24
C GLY A 179 -17.47 -17.13 14.86
N GLU A 180 -17.74 -15.82 14.76
CA GLU A 180 -17.64 -15.09 13.49
C GLU A 180 -16.17 -14.92 13.09
N PHE A 181 -15.31 -14.53 14.02
CA PHE A 181 -13.88 -14.40 13.77
C PHE A 181 -13.24 -15.76 13.47
N GLU A 182 -13.59 -16.82 14.21
CA GLU A 182 -13.15 -18.18 13.90
C GLU A 182 -13.49 -18.56 12.46
N ALA A 183 -14.75 -18.39 12.05
CA ALA A 183 -15.20 -18.72 10.70
C ALA A 183 -14.47 -17.90 9.62
N GLN A 184 -14.22 -16.61 9.90
CA GLN A 184 -13.46 -15.73 8.99
C GLN A 184 -12.02 -16.23 8.79
N HIS A 185 -11.32 -16.57 9.88
CA HIS A 185 -9.95 -17.07 9.81
C HIS A 185 -9.89 -18.47 9.16
N GLU A 186 -10.89 -19.33 9.36
CA GLU A 186 -10.98 -20.61 8.63
C GLU A 186 -11.19 -20.41 7.13
N ALA A 187 -12.03 -19.44 6.73
CA ALA A 187 -12.23 -19.09 5.34
C ALA A 187 -10.94 -18.53 4.70
N ASP A 188 -10.22 -17.68 5.42
CA ASP A 188 -8.95 -17.10 4.95
C ASP A 188 -7.86 -18.15 4.82
N ARG A 189 -7.76 -19.07 5.78
CA ARG A 189 -6.88 -20.23 5.67
C ARG A 189 -7.19 -21.05 4.42
N ALA A 190 -8.45 -21.36 4.16
CA ALA A 190 -8.86 -22.13 2.98
C ALA A 190 -8.52 -21.39 1.68
N LEU A 191 -8.71 -20.07 1.65
CA LEU A 191 -8.32 -19.20 0.54
C LEU A 191 -6.81 -19.31 0.25
N PHE A 192 -5.96 -19.21 1.27
CA PHE A 192 -4.50 -19.33 1.09
C PHE A 192 -4.07 -20.73 0.65
N ALA A 193 -4.73 -21.79 1.16
CA ALA A 193 -4.48 -23.16 0.72
C ALA A 193 -4.82 -23.37 -0.77
N ILE A 194 -5.95 -22.81 -1.23
CA ILE A 194 -6.33 -22.84 -2.65
C ILE A 194 -5.32 -22.07 -3.50
N ALA A 195 -4.91 -20.87 -3.06
CA ALA A 195 -3.91 -20.08 -3.76
C ALA A 195 -2.58 -20.84 -3.86
N ARG A 196 -2.13 -21.51 -2.79
CA ARG A 196 -0.92 -22.33 -2.80
C ARG A 196 -1.02 -23.47 -3.80
N ALA A 197 -2.12 -24.22 -3.78
CA ALA A 197 -2.32 -25.34 -4.71
C ALA A 197 -2.25 -24.87 -6.17
N LYS A 198 -2.80 -23.69 -6.49
CA LYS A 198 -2.68 -23.10 -7.84
C LYS A 198 -1.23 -22.78 -8.20
N VAL A 199 -0.47 -22.19 -7.29
CA VAL A 199 0.96 -21.88 -7.52
C VAL A 199 1.79 -23.16 -7.69
N GLU A 200 1.50 -24.20 -6.90
CA GLU A 200 2.16 -25.52 -7.02
C GLU A 200 1.87 -26.17 -8.38
N LEU A 201 0.62 -26.11 -8.88
CA LEU A 201 0.28 -26.62 -10.22
C LEU A 201 1.03 -25.88 -11.34
N MET A 202 1.21 -24.56 -11.21
CA MET A 202 2.01 -23.79 -12.17
C MET A 202 3.48 -24.22 -12.17
N ALA A 203 4.02 -24.67 -11.04
CA ALA A 203 5.39 -25.18 -10.96
C ALA A 203 5.55 -26.50 -11.74
N ASP A 204 4.56 -27.39 -11.63
CA ASP A 204 4.55 -28.68 -12.34
C ASP A 204 4.46 -28.50 -13.86
N GLU A 205 3.70 -27.50 -14.34
CA GLU A 205 3.59 -27.17 -15.76
C GLU A 205 4.91 -26.63 -16.35
N VAL A 206 5.69 -25.88 -15.57
CA VAL A 206 6.97 -25.32 -16.00
C VAL A 206 8.09 -26.38 -16.00
N ALA A 207 7.92 -27.48 -15.25
CA ALA A 207 8.90 -28.55 -15.14
C ALA A 207 8.80 -29.63 -16.23
N GLN A 208 7.73 -29.63 -17.04
CA GLN A 208 7.49 -30.55 -18.17
C GLN A 208 8.01 -30.00 -19.50
#